data_AF-A0A357IPI1-F1
#
_entry.id   AF-A0A357IPI1-F1
#
_cell.length_a   1.000
_cell.length_b   1.000
_cell.length_c   1.000
_cell.angle_alpha   90.00
_cell.angle_beta   90.00
_cell.angle_gamma   90.00
#
_symmetry.space_group_name_H-M   'P 1'
#
loop_
_entity.id
_entity.type
_entity.pdbx_description
1 polymer ?
#
loop_
_entity_poly.entity_id
_entity_poly.type
_entity_poly.pdbx_seq_one_letter_code
_entity_poly.pdbx_strand_id
1 'polypeptide(L)'
;MNRMLSVDLNPIIQPILEILDAILWPAIAIVVAVGTIYCIVLGVKIAKSDEQNSREKAKKDLIGAIIGFVIIFVLIVALKIAVPILEEWVKSQV
;
A
#
# COMPACT_ATOMS: atom_id res chain seq x y z
N MET A 1 42.63 -25.05 2.93
CA MET A 1 42.18 -24.57 1.60
C MET A 1 40.86 -23.84 1.78
N ASN A 2 40.89 -22.61 2.30
CA ASN A 2 39.68 -21.87 2.68
C ASN A 2 39.50 -20.70 1.70
N ARG A 3 38.67 -20.89 0.67
CA ARG A 3 38.20 -19.82 -0.22
C ARG A 3 36.68 -19.88 -0.27
N MET A 4 36.04 -19.60 0.86
CA MET A 4 34.71 -19.01 0.81
C MET A 4 34.94 -17.53 0.58
N LEU A 5 34.98 -17.15 -0.70
CA LEU A 5 34.75 -15.76 -1.08
C LEU A 5 33.31 -15.49 -0.65
N SER A 6 33.11 -14.89 0.52
CA SER A 6 31.83 -14.33 0.92
C SER A 6 31.44 -13.35 -0.17
N VAL A 7 30.51 -13.76 -1.03
CA VAL A 7 29.94 -12.89 -2.06
C VAL A 7 29.18 -11.82 -1.29
N ASP A 8 29.78 -10.65 -1.16
CA ASP A 8 29.20 -9.52 -0.46
C ASP A 8 28.09 -8.93 -1.35
N LEU A 9 26.85 -9.35 -1.10
CA LEU A 9 25.65 -8.93 -1.83
C LEU A 9 25.11 -7.58 -1.35
N ASN A 10 25.65 -7.06 -0.25
CA ASN A 10 25.24 -5.79 0.35
C ASN A 10 25.27 -4.59 -0.63
N PRO A 11 26.28 -4.41 -1.51
CA PRO A 11 26.28 -3.33 -2.50
C PRO A 11 25.18 -3.46 -3.57
N ILE A 12 24.56 -4.62 -3.74
CA ILE A 12 23.43 -4.84 -4.67
C ILE A 12 22.09 -4.64 -3.94
N ILE A 13 22.02 -5.04 -2.67
CA ILE A 13 20.78 -4.99 -1.87
C ILE A 13 20.44 -3.55 -1.46
N GLN A 14 21.41 -2.76 -1.01
CA GLN A 14 21.17 -1.36 -0.58
C GLN A 14 20.41 -0.50 -1.59
N PRO A 15 20.81 -0.42 -2.88
CA PRO A 15 20.08 0.41 -3.84
C PRO A 15 18.65 -0.08 -4.08
N ILE A 16 18.38 -1.39 -3.97
CA ILE A 16 17.02 -1.95 -4.12
C ILE A 16 16.12 -1.48 -2.98
N LEU A 17 16.64 -1.48 -1.75
CA LEU A 17 15.90 -1.07 -0.56
C LEU A 17 15.64 0.43 -0.54
N GLU A 18 16.62 1.25 -0.94
CA GLU A 18 16.44 2.69 -1.09
C GLU A 18 15.36 3.03 -2.11
N ILE A 19 15.33 2.34 -3.26
CA ILE A 19 14.28 2.53 -4.27
C ILE A 19 12.91 2.13 -3.71
N LEU A 20 12.84 1.02 -2.96
CA LEU A 20 11.60 0.53 -2.39
C LEU A 20 11.04 1.50 -1.34
N ASP A 21 11.86 2.05 -0.45
CA ASP A 21 11.42 3.02 0.56
C ASP A 21 11.11 4.39 -0.10
N ALA A 22 11.85 4.76 -1.15
CA ALA A 22 11.58 5.97 -1.93
C ALA A 22 10.25 5.94 -2.68
N ILE A 23 9.79 4.77 -3.17
CA ILE A 23 8.51 4.65 -3.89
C ILE A 23 7.31 4.46 -2.95
N LEU A 24 7.56 4.03 -1.72
CA LEU A 24 6.53 3.73 -0.73
C LEU A 24 5.72 4.98 -0.33
N TRP A 25 6.40 6.10 -0.09
CA TRP A 25 5.77 7.37 0.25
C TRP A 25 4.90 7.95 -0.89
N PRO A 26 5.38 8.01 -2.15
CA PRO A 26 4.55 8.31 -3.32
C PRO A 26 3.34 7.39 -3.46
N ALA A 27 3.49 6.09 -3.23
CA ALA A 27 2.39 5.13 -3.35
C ALA A 27 1.27 5.44 -2.34
N ILE A 28 1.62 5.75 -1.09
CA ILE A 28 0.65 6.18 -0.06
C ILE A 28 -0.05 7.48 -0.48
N ALA A 29 0.70 8.47 -0.97
CA ALA A 29 0.13 9.74 -1.40
C ALA A 29 -0.90 9.57 -2.52
N ILE A 30 -0.62 8.70 -3.51
CA ILE A 30 -1.54 8.40 -4.62
C ILE A 30 -2.81 7.72 -4.08
N VAL A 31 -2.68 6.73 -3.20
CA VAL A 31 -3.82 6.01 -2.62
C VAL A 31 -4.74 6.96 -1.84
N VAL A 32 -4.17 7.87 -1.06
CA VAL A 32 -4.93 8.88 -0.30
C VAL A 32 -5.63 9.86 -1.24
N ALA A 33 -4.95 10.30 -2.30
CA ALA A 33 -5.54 11.21 -3.28
C ALA A 33 -6.72 10.56 -4.01
N VAL A 34 -6.53 9.34 -4.53
CA VAL A 34 -7.57 8.58 -5.24
C VAL A 34 -8.73 8.25 -4.30
N GLY A 35 -8.44 7.81 -3.08
CA GLY A 35 -9.46 7.53 -2.06
C GLY A 35 -10.33 8.74 -1.75
N THR A 36 -9.70 9.91 -1.59
CA THR A 36 -10.41 11.17 -1.34
C THR A 36 -11.33 11.55 -2.49
N ILE A 37 -10.81 11.51 -3.72
CA ILE A 37 -11.60 11.83 -4.93
C ILE A 37 -12.80 10.89 -5.04
N TYR A 38 -12.59 9.58 -4.86
CA TYR A 38 -13.65 8.58 -4.99
C TYR A 38 -14.73 8.77 -3.91
N CYS A 39 -14.34 9.07 -2.68
CA CYS A 39 -15.27 9.38 -1.58
C CYS A 39 -16.13 10.61 -1.88
N ILE A 40 -15.58 11.67 -2.50
CA ILE A 40 -16.36 12.85 -2.89
C ILE A 40 -17.40 12.49 -3.94
N VAL A 41 -17.01 11.75 -4.98
CA VAL A 41 -17.92 11.34 -6.07
C VAL A 41 -19.08 10.49 -5.53
N LEU A 42 -18.77 9.51 -4.68
CA LEU A 42 -19.79 8.68 -4.03
C LEU A 42 -20.67 9.49 -3.10
N GLY A 43 -20.10 10.41 -2.32
CA GLY A 43 -20.85 11.30 -1.44
C GLY A 43 -21.87 12.15 -2.19
N VAL A 44 -21.47 12.74 -3.33
CA VAL A 44 -22.38 13.47 -4.23
C VAL A 44 -23.48 12.57 -4.77
N LYS A 45 -23.15 11.32 -5.12
CA LYS A 45 -24.13 10.34 -5.62
C LYS A 45 -25.16 9.94 -4.53
N ILE A 46 -24.73 9.83 -3.28
CA ILE A 46 -25.63 9.61 -2.13
C ILE A 46 -26.51 10.84 -1.89
N ALA A 47 -25.96 12.05 -2.00
CA ALA A 47 -26.72 13.28 -1.78
C ALA A 47 -27.80 13.53 -2.87
N LYS A 48 -27.55 13.07 -4.10
CA LYS A 48 -28.48 13.20 -5.24
C LYS A 48 -29.47 12.04 -5.41
N SER A 49 -29.39 10.97 -4.62
CA SER A 49 -30.26 9.81 -4.79
C SER A 49 -31.59 9.98 -4.05
N ASP A 50 -32.61 10.46 -4.76
CA ASP A 50 -33.99 10.58 -4.24
C ASP A 50 -34.77 9.25 -4.28
N GLU A 51 -34.36 8.30 -5.12
CA GLU A 51 -35.02 7.00 -5.26
C GLU A 51 -34.45 5.98 -4.24
N GLN A 52 -35.32 5.36 -3.42
CA GLN A 52 -34.94 4.49 -2.29
C GLN A 52 -33.92 3.41 -2.69
N ASN A 53 -34.07 2.83 -3.89
CA ASN A 53 -33.15 1.82 -4.43
C ASN A 53 -31.75 2.41 -4.74
N SER A 54 -31.70 3.61 -5.33
CA SER A 54 -30.43 4.28 -5.65
C SER A 54 -29.64 4.67 -4.40
N ARG A 55 -30.34 5.02 -3.31
CA ARG A 55 -29.75 5.40 -2.03
C ARG A 55 -29.14 4.21 -1.29
N GLU A 56 -29.81 3.06 -1.26
CA GLU A 56 -29.26 1.83 -0.67
C GLU A 56 -28.02 1.34 -1.43
N LYS A 57 -28.05 1.40 -2.77
CA LYS A 57 -26.90 1.04 -3.59
C LYS A 57 -25.70 1.96 -3.30
N ALA A 58 -25.92 3.27 -3.26
CA ALA A 58 -24.85 4.23 -3.01
C ALA A 58 -24.25 4.08 -1.58
N LYS A 59 -25.07 3.69 -0.58
CA LYS A 59 -24.56 3.34 0.76
C LYS A 59 -23.68 2.08 0.75
N LYS A 60 -24.07 1.03 0.03
CA LYS A 60 -23.26 -0.19 -0.12
C LYS A 60 -21.94 0.12 -0.85
N ASP A 61 -21.99 0.94 -1.88
CA ASP A 61 -20.80 1.39 -2.61
C ASP A 61 -19.86 2.17 -1.66
N LEU A 62 -20.37 3.00 -0.75
CA LEU A 62 -19.58 3.74 0.25
C LEU A 62 -18.91 2.82 1.27
N ILE A 63 -19.64 1.85 1.78
CA ILE A 63 -19.10 0.84 2.70
C ILE A 63 -17.99 0.04 1.99
N GLY A 64 -18.21 -0.36 0.74
CA GLY A 64 -17.18 -1.01 -0.09
C GLY A 64 -15.95 -0.14 -0.28
N ALA A 65 -16.10 1.15 -0.55
CA ALA A 65 -15.00 2.10 -0.71
C ALA A 65 -14.16 2.25 0.58
N ILE A 66 -14.81 2.35 1.74
CA ILE A 66 -14.13 2.43 3.05
C ILE A 66 -13.36 1.14 3.33
N ILE A 67 -13.98 -0.02 3.13
CA ILE A 67 -13.34 -1.32 3.33
C ILE A 67 -12.13 -1.46 2.40
N GLY A 68 -12.27 -1.11 1.12
CA GLY A 68 -11.17 -1.13 0.16
C GLY A 68 -10.02 -0.22 0.57
N PHE A 69 -10.31 1.02 0.98
CA PHE A 69 -9.28 1.95 1.45
C PHE A 69 -8.53 1.42 2.66
N VAL A 70 -9.24 0.87 3.65
CA VAL A 70 -8.63 0.27 4.85
C VAL A 70 -7.77 -0.94 4.49
N ILE A 71 -8.23 -1.82 3.59
CA ILE A 71 -7.46 -2.99 3.15
C ILE A 71 -6.16 -2.56 2.45
N ILE A 72 -6.23 -1.61 1.52
CA ILE A 72 -5.04 -1.10 0.82
C ILE A 72 -4.06 -0.45 1.81
N PHE A 73 -4.57 0.33 2.77
CA PHE A 73 -3.75 0.95 3.79
C PHE A 73 -3.03 -0.11 4.65
N VAL A 74 -3.75 -1.13 5.12
CA VAL A 74 -3.18 -2.23 5.90
C VAL A 74 -2.14 -2.99 5.08
N LEU A 75 -2.39 -3.27 3.80
CA LEU A 75 -1.42 -3.92 2.92
C LEU A 75 -0.14 -3.11 2.76
N ILE A 76 -0.23 -1.79 2.56
CA ILE A 76 0.95 -0.92 2.43
C ILE A 76 1.74 -0.86 3.73
N VAL A 77 1.07 -0.73 4.88
CA VAL A 77 1.73 -0.73 6.19
C VAL A 77 2.38 -2.08 6.48
N ALA A 78 1.70 -3.19 6.16
CA ALA A 78 2.27 -4.53 6.30
C ALA A 78 3.51 -4.69 5.43
N LEU A 79 3.49 -4.19 4.19
CA LEU A 79 4.67 -4.19 3.32
C LEU A 79 5.79 -3.34 3.92
N LYS A 80 5.49 -2.14 4.45
CA LYS A 80 6.48 -1.25 5.11
C LYS A 80 7.21 -1.97 6.26
N ILE A 81 6.49 -2.77 7.03
CA ILE A 81 7.05 -3.53 8.15
C ILE A 81 7.81 -4.77 7.65
N ALA A 82 7.34 -5.41 6.58
CA ALA A 82 7.98 -6.59 6.01
C ALA A 82 9.34 -6.30 5.37
N VAL A 83 9.54 -5.11 4.78
CA VAL A 83 10.82 -4.72 4.15
C VAL A 83 12.01 -4.84 5.10
N PRO A 84 12.08 -4.14 6.26
CA PRO A 84 13.24 -4.23 7.15
C PRO A 84 13.45 -5.65 7.71
N ILE A 85 12.37 -6.39 7.95
CA ILE A 85 12.45 -7.80 8.39
C ILE A 85 13.11 -8.67 7.32
N LEU A 86 12.77 -8.43 6.05
CA LEU A 86 13.39 -9.13 4.93
C LEU A 86 14.86 -8.74 4.79
N GLU A 87 15.22 -7.47 5.02
CA GLU A 87 16.62 -7.02 5.03
C GLU A 87 17.44 -7.74 6.10
N GLU A 88 16.92 -7.83 7.32
CA GLU A 88 17.56 -8.53 8.44
C GLU A 88 17.73 -10.01 8.11
N TRP A 89 16.71 -10.64 7.53
CA TRP A 89 16.79 -12.05 7.11
C TRP A 89 17.82 -12.27 6.01
N VAL A 90 17.87 -11.41 4.98
CA VAL A 90 18.85 -11.52 3.90
C VAL A 90 20.27 -11.32 4.43
N LYS A 91 20.49 -10.34 5.32
CA LYS A 91 21.79 -10.11 5.98
C LYS A 91 22.21 -11.27 6.88
N SER A 92 21.28 -12.05 7.41
CA SER A 92 21.59 -13.25 8.22
C SER A 92 22.01 -14.46 7.38
N GLN A 93 21.78 -14.46 6.07
CA GLN A 93 22.09 -15.58 5.15
C GLN A 93 23.40 -15.38 4.37
N VAL A 94 23.99 -14.17 4.42
CA VAL A 94 25.28 -13.80 3.83
C VAL A 94 26.32 -13.69 4.94
#